data_AF-A0A5M6CJ38-F1
#
_entry.id   AF-A0A5M6CJ38-F1
#
_cell.length_a   1.000
_cell.length_b   1.000
_cell.length_c   1.000
_cell.angle_alpha   90.00
_cell.angle_beta   90.00
_cell.angle_gamma   90.00
#
_symmetry.space_group_name_H-M   'P 1'
#
loop_
_entity.id
_entity.type
_entity.pdbx_description
1 polymer ?
#
loop_
_entity_poly.entity_id
_entity_poly.type
_entity_poly.pdbx_seq_one_letter_code
_entity_poly.pdbx_strand_id
1 'polypeptide(L)'
;MKKLIFLLSIFSLIACADDDFLRNDFERQRNDQTAEIPPLGKKIKKMVDRVGEHQYYYNSSGFIDSIFSRYRGQNISGFDRYSIQKFSYDKTNKLISIVNLSAEGSIENTVNEYESEDYFTYNKSNQIIEEHQYIKASGSSQTIKYEYNNDGSVKSNNKYYLNGNLIVEKSYSEVYTYSYNDKTNPVL
;
A
#
# COMPACT_ATOMS: atom_id res chain seq x y z
N MET A 1 -34.26 -53.55 18.21
CA MET A 1 -33.46 -52.58 17.43
C MET A 1 -34.18 -51.23 17.31
N LYS A 2 -34.34 -50.49 18.41
CA LYS A 2 -34.94 -49.12 18.42
C LYS A 2 -34.24 -48.16 19.38
N LYS A 3 -33.20 -48.60 20.10
CA LYS A 3 -32.49 -47.79 21.11
C LYS A 3 -31.12 -47.27 20.67
N LEU A 4 -30.68 -47.61 19.45
CA LEU A 4 -29.36 -47.22 18.95
C LEU A 4 -29.38 -46.00 18.00
N ILE A 5 -30.57 -45.58 17.56
CA ILE A 5 -30.72 -44.43 16.64
C ILE A 5 -30.74 -43.10 17.43
N PHE A 6 -31.16 -43.12 18.70
CA PHE A 6 -31.23 -41.91 19.53
C PHE A 6 -29.87 -41.41 20.04
N LEU A 7 -28.83 -42.24 19.99
CA LEU A 7 -27.49 -41.86 20.46
C LEU A 7 -26.67 -41.13 19.37
N LEU A 8 -26.98 -41.33 18.09
CA LEU A 8 -26.32 -40.64 16.98
C LEU A 8 -26.90 -39.25 16.67
N SER A 9 -28.14 -38.97 17.09
CA SER A 9 -28.80 -37.67 16.88
C SER A 9 -28.40 -36.59 17.90
N ILE A 10 -27.65 -36.95 18.95
CA ILE A 10 -27.17 -35.99 19.97
C ILE A 10 -25.77 -35.46 19.62
N PHE A 11 -24.95 -36.19 18.86
CA PHE A 11 -23.63 -35.73 18.43
C PHE A 11 -23.67 -34.74 17.25
N SER A 12 -24.79 -34.60 16.55
CA SER A 12 -24.96 -33.61 15.47
C SER A 12 -25.29 -32.19 15.95
N LEU A 13 -25.51 -31.99 17.26
CA LEU A 13 -25.85 -30.67 17.82
C LEU A 13 -24.68 -29.96 18.53
N ILE A 14 -23.50 -30.60 18.63
CA ILE A 14 -22.31 -30.00 19.29
C ILE A 14 -21.23 -29.62 18.25
N ALA A 15 -21.48 -29.83 16.94
CA ALA A 15 -20.56 -29.43 15.87
C ALA A 15 -20.86 -28.03 15.28
N CYS A 16 -21.71 -27.23 15.92
CA CYS A 16 -22.08 -25.87 15.46
C CYS A 16 -22.09 -24.82 16.58
N ALA A 17 -21.26 -25.00 17.60
CA ALA A 17 -20.91 -24.02 18.62
C ALA A 17 -19.44 -24.35 18.96
N ASP A 18 -18.40 -23.54 18.74
CA ASP A 18 -18.29 -22.08 18.82
C ASP A 18 -17.08 -21.61 17.98
N ASP A 19 -17.23 -21.47 16.66
CA ASP A 19 -16.20 -20.78 15.83
C ASP A 19 -16.55 -19.29 15.58
N ASP A 20 -17.56 -18.76 16.26
CA ASP A 20 -17.95 -17.34 16.16
C ASP A 20 -17.29 -16.43 17.19
N PHE A 21 -16.56 -16.98 18.17
CA PHE A 21 -15.94 -16.20 19.24
C PHE A 21 -14.70 -15.40 18.82
N LEU A 22 -14.15 -15.64 17.62
CA LEU A 22 -13.03 -14.86 17.07
C LEU A 22 -13.42 -13.89 15.95
N ARG A 23 -14.65 -13.98 15.42
CA ARG A 23 -15.07 -13.12 14.30
C ARG A 23 -15.70 -11.81 14.74
N ASN A 24 -16.38 -11.78 15.88
CA ASN A 24 -17.15 -10.60 16.29
C ASN A 24 -16.27 -9.46 16.85
N ASP A 25 -15.14 -9.77 17.48
CA ASP A 25 -14.29 -8.75 18.11
C ASP A 25 -13.44 -7.97 17.08
N PHE A 26 -13.03 -8.62 15.97
CA PHE A 26 -12.39 -7.92 14.84
C PHE A 26 -13.37 -7.13 13.97
N GLU A 27 -14.66 -7.45 13.99
CA GLU A 27 -15.67 -6.70 13.24
C GLU A 27 -16.26 -5.53 14.06
N ARG A 28 -16.38 -5.65 15.38
CA ARG A 28 -16.84 -4.56 16.25
C ARG A 28 -15.88 -3.38 16.33
N GLN A 29 -14.56 -3.57 16.16
CA GLN A 29 -13.61 -2.46 16.04
C GLN A 29 -13.66 -1.71 14.69
N ARG A 30 -14.38 -2.22 13.68
CA ARG A 30 -14.46 -1.58 12.35
C ARG A 30 -15.53 -0.49 12.24
N ASN A 31 -16.41 -0.35 13.23
CA ASN A 31 -17.58 0.55 13.12
C ASN A 31 -17.30 2.03 13.42
N ASP A 32 -16.12 2.37 13.95
CA ASP A 32 -15.69 3.77 14.12
C ASP A 32 -14.65 4.19 13.07
N GLN A 33 -14.44 3.38 12.03
CA GLN A 33 -13.42 3.67 11.01
C GLN A 33 -13.98 4.56 9.91
N THR A 34 -13.69 5.86 10.03
CA THR A 34 -13.94 6.84 8.96
C THR A 34 -13.17 6.43 7.70
N ALA A 35 -13.86 6.40 6.56
CA ALA A 35 -13.23 6.16 5.28
C ALA A 35 -12.16 7.23 4.98
N GLU A 36 -10.99 6.81 4.49
CA GLU A 36 -9.98 7.75 4.02
C GLU A 36 -10.47 8.46 2.76
N ILE A 37 -10.17 9.76 2.70
CA ILE A 37 -10.49 10.64 1.58
C ILE A 37 -9.20 10.89 0.80
N PRO A 38 -9.18 10.77 -0.54
CA PRO A 38 -7.99 11.07 -1.31
C PRO A 38 -7.66 12.56 -1.20
N PRO A 39 -6.39 12.96 -1.38
CA PRO A 39 -6.04 14.37 -1.39
C PRO A 39 -6.78 15.12 -2.50
N LEU A 40 -7.21 16.34 -2.19
CA LEU A 40 -7.86 17.23 -3.16
C LEU A 40 -6.88 17.69 -4.24
N GLY A 41 -7.39 17.93 -5.45
CA GLY A 41 -6.62 18.49 -6.57
C GLY A 41 -6.50 17.56 -7.77
N LYS A 42 -5.56 17.89 -8.67
CA LYS A 42 -5.30 17.07 -9.87
C LYS A 42 -4.39 15.90 -9.52
N LYS A 43 -4.71 14.74 -10.08
CA LYS A 43 -3.87 13.54 -9.98
C LYS A 43 -2.57 13.72 -10.76
N ILE A 44 -1.44 13.36 -10.18
CA ILE A 44 -0.16 13.31 -10.90
C ILE A 44 -0.30 12.22 -11.96
N LYS A 45 -0.03 12.52 -13.23
CA LYS A 45 0.01 11.49 -14.29
C LYS A 45 1.40 10.86 -14.35
N LYS A 46 2.41 11.72 -14.34
CA LYS A 46 3.80 11.34 -14.51
C LYS A 46 4.73 12.35 -13.85
N MET A 47 5.77 11.84 -13.21
CA MET A 47 6.90 12.58 -12.68
C MET A 47 8.16 12.16 -13.45
N VAL A 48 9.00 13.12 -13.82
CA VAL A 48 10.33 12.86 -14.35
C VAL A 48 11.35 13.53 -13.45
N ASP A 49 12.33 12.77 -13.01
CA ASP A 49 13.48 13.26 -12.25
C ASP A 49 14.78 13.04 -13.03
N ARG A 50 15.93 13.25 -12.38
CA ARG A 50 17.24 13.08 -13.02
C ARG A 50 17.54 11.62 -13.41
N VAL A 51 16.98 10.66 -12.68
CA VAL A 51 17.34 9.24 -12.74
C VAL A 51 16.29 8.40 -13.46
N GLY A 52 15.06 8.89 -13.61
CA GLY A 52 13.99 8.12 -14.20
C GLY A 52 12.68 8.86 -14.46
N GLU A 53 11.75 8.08 -14.98
CA GLU A 53 10.38 8.45 -15.23
C GLU A 53 9.46 7.58 -14.39
N HIS A 54 8.46 8.19 -13.77
CA HIS A 54 7.46 7.54 -12.92
C HIS A 54 6.07 7.86 -13.45
N GLN A 55 5.26 6.82 -13.66
CA GLN A 55 3.88 6.92 -14.12
C GLN A 55 2.95 6.45 -13.01
N TYR A 56 1.92 7.25 -12.73
CA TYR A 56 1.01 7.03 -11.60
C TYR A 56 -0.36 6.62 -12.13
N TYR A 57 -0.88 5.53 -11.59
CA TYR A 57 -2.21 5.00 -11.87
C TYR A 57 -3.05 5.09 -10.60
N TYR A 58 -4.35 5.29 -10.76
CA TYR A 58 -5.26 5.55 -9.64
C TYR A 58 -6.46 4.64 -9.69
N ASN A 59 -6.94 4.22 -8.52
CA ASN A 59 -8.18 3.48 -8.39
C ASN A 59 -9.41 4.41 -8.52
N SER A 60 -10.60 3.82 -8.51
CA SER A 60 -11.87 4.56 -8.61
C SER A 60 -12.11 5.53 -7.46
N SER A 61 -11.56 5.23 -6.27
CA SER A 61 -11.65 6.07 -5.07
C SER A 61 -10.67 7.25 -5.09
N GLY A 62 -9.80 7.37 -6.11
CA GLY A 62 -8.86 8.49 -6.25
C GLY A 62 -7.51 8.31 -5.56
N PHE A 63 -7.24 7.12 -5.00
CA PHE A 63 -5.92 6.79 -4.43
C PHE A 63 -5.01 6.20 -5.50
N ILE A 64 -3.69 6.32 -5.31
CA ILE A 64 -2.71 5.67 -6.17
C ILE A 64 -2.93 4.16 -6.11
N ASP A 65 -3.17 3.54 -7.26
CA ASP A 65 -3.28 2.10 -7.41
C ASP A 65 -1.91 1.48 -7.67
N SER A 66 -1.12 2.10 -8.54
CA SER A 66 0.22 1.62 -8.88
C SER A 66 1.11 2.72 -9.41
N ILE A 67 2.42 2.51 -9.26
CA ILE A 67 3.45 3.37 -9.81
C ILE A 67 4.38 2.50 -10.65
N PHE A 68 4.52 2.83 -11.93
CA PHE A 68 5.54 2.24 -12.79
C PHE A 68 6.70 3.21 -12.92
N SER A 69 7.92 2.75 -12.65
CA SER A 69 9.12 3.56 -12.79
C SER A 69 10.10 2.92 -13.78
N ARG A 70 10.68 3.75 -14.64
CA ARG A 70 11.80 3.39 -15.51
C ARG A 70 12.97 4.29 -15.17
N TYR A 71 14.06 3.70 -14.71
CA TYR A 71 15.31 4.37 -14.46
C TYR A 71 16.24 4.11 -15.64
N ARG A 72 16.78 5.17 -16.22
CA ARG A 72 17.78 5.01 -17.29
C ARG A 72 19.10 4.65 -16.66
N GLY A 73 19.71 3.56 -17.10
CA GLY A 73 21.02 3.14 -16.63
C GLY A 73 22.07 4.22 -16.90
N GLN A 74 22.53 4.92 -15.85
CA GLN A 74 23.65 5.87 -15.96
C GLN A 74 25.01 5.22 -15.63
N ASN A 75 25.05 3.91 -15.37
CA ASN A 75 26.25 3.16 -14.99
C ASN A 75 26.67 2.11 -16.05
N ILE A 76 27.90 1.61 -15.87
CA ILE A 76 28.77 0.82 -16.78
C ILE A 76 28.08 -0.35 -17.52
N SER A 77 26.98 -0.90 -17.01
CA SER A 77 26.24 -2.01 -17.62
C SER A 77 25.24 -1.59 -18.70
N GLY A 78 24.84 -0.31 -18.78
CA GLY A 78 24.00 0.23 -19.86
C GLY A 78 22.55 -0.24 -19.90
N PHE A 79 22.08 -0.98 -18.89
CA PHE A 79 20.70 -1.47 -18.83
C PHE A 79 19.77 -0.52 -18.08
N ASP A 80 18.54 -0.38 -18.58
CA ASP A 80 17.47 0.26 -17.84
C ASP A 80 17.04 -0.62 -16.67
N ARG A 81 16.64 0.03 -15.57
CA ARG A 81 15.99 -0.63 -14.43
C ARG A 81 14.52 -0.25 -14.42
N TYR A 82 13.67 -1.22 -14.15
CA TYR A 82 12.24 -1.05 -14.05
C TYR A 82 11.78 -1.37 -12.63
N SER A 83 10.82 -0.62 -12.12
CA SER A 83 10.12 -0.97 -10.88
C SER A 83 8.62 -0.75 -10.99
N ILE A 84 7.87 -1.59 -10.27
CA ILE A 84 6.42 -1.48 -10.11
C ILE A 84 6.14 -1.46 -8.61
N GLN A 85 5.33 -0.51 -8.18
CA GLN A 85 4.71 -0.50 -6.86
C GLN A 85 3.21 -0.71 -7.05
N LYS A 86 2.62 -1.67 -6.34
CA LYS A 86 1.19 -1.95 -6.35
C LYS A 86 0.61 -1.74 -4.96
N PHE A 87 -0.38 -0.87 -4.85
CA PHE A 87 -1.00 -0.47 -3.60
C PHE A 87 -2.32 -1.22 -3.42
N SER A 88 -2.53 -1.76 -2.23
CA SER A 88 -3.75 -2.48 -1.85
C SER A 88 -4.45 -1.76 -0.70
N TYR A 89 -5.75 -1.59 -0.81
CA TYR A 89 -6.56 -0.85 0.16
C TYR A 89 -7.69 -1.71 0.72
N ASP A 90 -8.11 -1.42 1.94
CA ASP A 90 -9.32 -2.02 2.51
C ASP A 90 -10.59 -1.33 2.00
N LYS A 91 -11.75 -1.81 2.46
CA LYS A 91 -13.06 -1.25 2.10
C LYS A 91 -13.27 0.20 2.56
N THR A 92 -12.44 0.69 3.48
CA THR A 92 -12.44 2.07 4.00
C THR A 92 -11.35 2.94 3.35
N ASN A 93 -10.72 2.44 2.29
CA ASN A 93 -9.58 3.07 1.61
C ASN A 93 -8.30 3.20 2.47
N LYS A 94 -8.16 2.44 3.56
CA LYS A 94 -6.88 2.38 4.29
C LYS A 94 -5.89 1.51 3.53
N LEU A 95 -4.66 1.99 3.38
CA LEU A 95 -3.59 1.24 2.73
C LEU A 95 -3.22 0.01 3.59
N ILE A 96 -3.38 -1.17 3.02
CA ILE A 96 -3.08 -2.47 3.63
C ILE A 96 -1.63 -2.86 3.31
N SER A 97 -1.26 -2.81 2.03
CA SER A 97 0.07 -3.21 1.59
C SER A 97 0.54 -2.51 0.33
N ILE A 98 1.87 -2.47 0.17
CA ILE A 98 2.55 -2.14 -1.09
C ILE A 98 3.40 -3.32 -1.50
N VAL A 99 3.18 -3.84 -2.71
CA VAL A 99 4.09 -4.82 -3.33
C VAL A 99 5.05 -4.07 -4.25
N ASN A 100 6.35 -4.21 -4.00
CA ASN A 100 7.41 -3.63 -4.79
C ASN A 100 8.08 -4.72 -5.61
N LEU A 101 8.12 -4.55 -6.93
CA LEU A 101 8.86 -5.40 -7.86
C LEU A 101 9.89 -4.54 -8.57
N SER A 102 11.12 -5.03 -8.71
CA SER A 102 12.12 -4.38 -9.56
C SER A 102 13.05 -5.37 -10.22
N ALA A 103 13.58 -4.95 -11.36
CA ALA A 103 14.53 -5.73 -12.12
C ALA A 103 15.28 -4.89 -13.16
N GLU A 104 16.44 -5.39 -13.56
CA GLU A 104 17.27 -4.85 -14.63
C GLU A 104 17.02 -5.57 -15.96
N GLY A 105 17.13 -4.83 -17.08
CA GLY A 105 17.02 -5.40 -18.43
C GLY A 105 15.71 -5.06 -19.15
N SER A 106 15.45 -5.69 -20.30
CA SER A 106 14.28 -5.38 -21.14
C SER A 106 12.98 -5.92 -20.54
N ILE A 107 11.90 -5.14 -20.61
CA ILE A 107 10.52 -5.48 -20.13
C ILE A 107 10.07 -6.90 -20.50
N GLU A 108 10.48 -7.42 -21.67
CA GLU A 108 10.03 -8.71 -22.20
C GLU A 108 10.78 -9.94 -21.62
N ASN A 109 11.92 -9.77 -20.95
CA ASN A 109 12.75 -10.88 -20.45
C ASN A 109 13.05 -10.77 -18.94
N THR A 110 12.23 -10.02 -18.22
CA THR A 110 12.53 -9.62 -16.85
C THR A 110 12.18 -10.72 -15.85
N VAL A 111 13.20 -11.32 -15.22
CA VAL A 111 13.02 -12.03 -13.94
C VAL A 111 13.04 -10.97 -12.84
N ASN A 112 12.02 -10.90 -11.98
CA ASN A 112 12.01 -9.95 -10.86
C ASN A 112 13.22 -10.23 -9.96
N GLU A 113 14.21 -9.33 -9.95
CA GLU A 113 15.44 -9.47 -9.16
C GLU A 113 15.21 -9.14 -7.70
N TYR A 114 14.24 -8.26 -7.44
CA TYR A 114 13.87 -7.83 -6.11
C TYR A 114 12.35 -7.76 -5.98
N GLU A 115 11.85 -8.39 -4.93
CA GLU A 115 10.46 -8.36 -4.54
C GLU A 115 10.38 -8.10 -3.03
N SER A 116 9.62 -7.07 -2.64
CA SER A 116 9.28 -6.80 -1.25
C SER A 116 7.80 -6.50 -1.09
N GLU A 117 7.30 -6.69 0.12
CA GLU A 117 5.95 -6.29 0.49
C GLU A 117 5.98 -5.51 1.81
N ASP A 118 5.35 -4.36 1.79
CA ASP A 118 5.27 -3.44 2.92
C ASP A 118 3.86 -3.49 3.51
N TYR A 119 3.76 -3.50 4.85
CA TYR A 119 2.51 -3.52 5.60
C TYR A 119 2.45 -2.37 6.60
N PHE A 120 1.25 -1.87 6.90
CA PHE A 120 1.10 -0.61 7.65
C PHE A 120 0.29 -0.77 8.92
N THR A 121 0.76 -0.13 10.00
CA THR A 121 0.04 0.01 11.26
C THR A 121 -0.40 1.45 11.45
N TYR A 122 -1.64 1.64 11.92
CA TYR A 122 -2.25 2.97 12.10
C TYR A 122 -2.47 3.31 13.57
N ASN A 123 -2.37 4.59 13.92
CA ASN A 123 -2.82 5.10 15.20
C ASN A 123 -4.34 5.38 15.22
N LYS A 124 -4.85 5.82 16.38
CA LYS A 124 -6.26 6.16 16.58
C LYS A 124 -6.75 7.36 15.75
N SER A 125 -5.83 8.16 15.21
CA SER A 125 -6.12 9.29 14.33
C SER A 125 -6.04 8.90 12.85
N ASN A 126 -6.02 7.60 12.53
CA ASN A 126 -5.86 7.07 11.18
C ASN A 126 -4.58 7.53 10.47
N GLN A 127 -3.47 7.63 11.21
CA GLN A 127 -2.15 7.93 10.64
C GLN A 127 -1.26 6.68 10.68
N ILE A 128 -0.51 6.42 9.61
CA ILE A 128 0.46 5.31 9.53
C ILE A 128 1.61 5.59 10.50
N ILE A 129 1.76 4.79 11.55
CA ILE A 129 2.83 4.94 12.54
C ILE A 129 3.99 3.98 12.31
N GLU A 130 3.75 2.85 11.66
CA GLU A 130 4.77 1.87 11.34
C GLU A 130 4.54 1.30 9.94
N GLU A 131 5.64 1.08 9.22
CA GLU A 131 5.71 0.32 7.98
C GLU A 131 6.65 -0.86 8.19
N HIS A 132 6.15 -2.07 7.96
CA HIS A 132 6.90 -3.32 8.06
C HIS A 132 7.17 -3.83 6.66
N GLN A 133 8.41 -3.78 6.22
CA GLN A 133 8.83 -4.29 4.92
C GLN A 133 9.39 -5.70 5.06
N TYR A 134 8.96 -6.59 4.17
CA TYR A 134 9.46 -7.95 4.02
C TYR A 134 10.06 -8.15 2.63
N ILE A 135 11.34 -8.52 2.57
CA ILE A 135 12.07 -8.77 1.30
C ILE A 135 12.04 -10.26 1.02
N LYS A 136 11.33 -10.68 -0.03
CA LYS A 136 11.06 -12.12 -0.27
C LYS A 136 12.31 -12.93 -0.55
N ALA A 137 13.24 -12.39 -1.34
CA ALA A 137 14.44 -13.12 -1.76
C ALA A 137 15.37 -13.49 -0.57
N SER A 138 15.51 -12.59 0.40
CA SER A 138 16.35 -12.79 1.58
C SER A 138 15.58 -13.30 2.81
N GLY A 139 14.25 -13.17 2.81
CA GLY A 139 13.42 -13.38 4.00
C GLY A 139 13.64 -12.35 5.11
N SER A 140 14.38 -11.27 4.83
CA SER A 140 14.67 -10.22 5.82
C SER A 140 13.48 -9.28 5.99
N SER A 141 13.29 -8.78 7.20
CA SER A 141 12.31 -7.72 7.48
C SER A 141 12.95 -6.49 8.09
N GLN A 142 12.33 -5.33 7.85
CA GLN A 142 12.67 -4.08 8.51
C GLN A 142 11.40 -3.35 8.93
N THR A 143 11.52 -2.43 9.88
CA THR A 143 10.40 -1.61 10.34
C THR A 143 10.81 -0.15 10.37
N ILE A 144 10.03 0.68 9.68
CA ILE A 144 10.16 2.13 9.64
C ILE A 144 9.08 2.71 10.55
N LYS A 145 9.47 3.62 11.43
CA LYS A 145 8.53 4.31 12.33
C LYS A 145 8.35 5.75 11.89
N TYR A 146 7.10 6.18 11.83
CA TYR A 146 6.73 7.53 11.45
C TYR A 146 6.36 8.34 12.68
N GLU A 147 6.97 9.52 12.79
CA GLU A 147 6.59 10.52 13.77
C GLU A 147 5.81 11.65 13.12
N TYR A 148 4.95 12.30 13.90
CA TYR A 148 4.07 13.37 13.43
C TYR A 148 4.26 14.65 14.24
N ASN A 149 4.12 15.79 13.57
CA ASN A 149 3.95 17.08 14.20
C ASN A 149 2.55 17.21 14.80
N ASN A 150 2.35 18.22 15.65
CA ASN A 150 1.06 18.48 16.28
C ASN A 150 -0.06 18.83 15.28
N ASP A 151 0.29 19.31 14.08
CA ASP A 151 -0.64 19.61 13.00
C ASP A 151 -1.03 18.36 12.17
N GLY A 152 -0.50 17.19 12.52
CA GLY A 152 -0.77 15.92 11.85
C GLY A 152 0.12 15.64 10.63
N SER A 153 1.10 16.51 10.31
CA SER A 153 2.08 16.25 9.25
C SER A 153 3.17 15.28 9.69
N VAL A 154 3.64 14.41 8.80
CA VAL A 154 4.77 13.49 9.06
C VAL A 154 6.05 14.32 9.26
N LYS A 155 6.82 14.04 10.31
CA LYS A 155 8.19 14.51 10.49
C LYS A 155 9.12 13.74 9.53
N SER A 156 9.07 14.11 8.26
CA SER A 156 9.92 13.57 7.20
C SER A 156 10.83 14.67 6.68
N ASN A 157 12.08 14.32 6.41
CA ASN A 157 13.08 15.31 6.03
C ASN A 157 12.78 15.98 4.68
N ASN A 158 12.06 15.34 3.75
CA ASN A 158 11.89 15.86 2.39
C ASN A 158 10.63 15.39 1.62
N LYS A 159 9.80 14.48 2.15
CA LYS A 159 8.61 13.96 1.45
C LYS A 159 7.39 13.94 2.36
N TYR A 160 6.27 14.43 1.85
CA TYR A 160 5.00 14.46 2.55
C TYR A 160 4.01 13.55 1.83
N TYR A 161 3.61 12.49 2.50
CA TYR A 161 2.58 11.58 2.05
C TYR A 161 1.32 11.78 2.90
N LEU A 162 0.15 11.77 2.26
CA LEU A 162 -1.15 11.74 2.92
C LEU A 162 -1.95 10.59 2.30
N ASN A 163 -2.33 9.61 3.11
CA ASN A 163 -3.13 8.46 2.69
C ASN A 163 -2.51 7.73 1.47
N GLY A 164 -1.21 7.44 1.51
CA GLY A 164 -0.46 6.80 0.43
C GLY A 164 -0.20 7.67 -0.82
N ASN A 165 -0.69 8.92 -0.86
CA ASN A 165 -0.45 9.84 -1.97
C ASN A 165 0.71 10.80 -1.65
N LEU A 166 1.63 10.98 -2.59
CA LEU A 166 2.63 12.03 -2.51
C LEU A 166 1.97 13.41 -2.68
N ILE A 167 2.07 14.26 -1.66
CA ILE A 167 1.48 15.61 -1.65
C ILE A 167 2.55 16.66 -1.92
N VAL A 168 3.72 16.49 -1.32
CA VAL A 168 4.85 17.41 -1.48
C VAL A 168 6.15 16.63 -1.43
N GLU A 169 7.06 16.93 -2.36
CA GLU A 169 8.46 16.52 -2.31
C GLU A 169 9.31 17.79 -2.29
N LYS A 170 10.02 18.02 -1.19
CA LYS A 170 11.01 19.10 -1.06
C LYS A 170 12.38 18.47 -1.30
N SER A 171 12.95 18.63 -2.49
CA SER A 171 14.37 18.34 -2.72
C SER A 171 15.11 19.65 -2.96
N TYR A 172 16.18 19.87 -2.21
CA TYR A 172 16.99 21.08 -2.32
C TYR A 172 17.95 21.05 -3.54
N SER A 173 17.99 19.96 -4.32
CA SER A 173 18.94 19.82 -5.43
C SER A 173 18.45 19.03 -6.65
N GLU A 174 17.19 18.60 -6.70
CA GLU A 174 16.65 17.83 -7.83
C GLU A 174 15.53 18.60 -8.54
N VAL A 175 15.61 18.67 -9.88
CA VAL A 175 14.55 19.26 -10.72
C VAL A 175 13.56 18.15 -11.07
N TYR A 176 12.35 18.23 -10.51
CA TYR A 176 11.24 17.38 -10.89
C TYR A 176 10.35 18.07 -11.91
N THR A 177 9.95 17.34 -12.95
CA THR A 177 8.89 17.78 -13.86
C THR A 177 7.65 16.92 -13.65
N TYR A 178 6.56 17.54 -13.20
CA TYR A 178 5.27 16.89 -13.01
C TYR A 178 4.34 17.19 -14.18
N SER A 179 3.61 16.18 -14.61
CA SER A 179 2.43 16.31 -15.45
C SER A 179 1.23 15.74 -14.70
N TYR A 180 0.07 16.34 -14.90
CA TYR A 180 -1.15 16.01 -14.16
C TYR A 180 -2.24 15.52 -15.11
N ASN A 181 -3.15 14.69 -14.59
CA ASN A 181 -4.37 14.33 -15.29
C ASN A 181 -5.30 15.54 -15.40
N ASP A 182 -6.12 15.56 -16.46
CA ASP A 182 -7.11 16.62 -16.68
C ASP A 182 -8.26 16.57 -15.67
N LYS A 183 -8.46 15.40 -15.03
CA LYS A 183 -9.48 15.15 -14.02
C LYS A 183 -8.92 15.30 -12.61
N THR A 184 -9.68 15.98 -11.76
CA THR A 184 -9.41 16.06 -10.32
C THR A 184 -9.71 14.74 -9.62
N ASN A 185 -9.17 14.58 -8.41
CA ASN A 185 -9.61 13.54 -7.51
C ASN A 185 -11.10 13.69 -7.17
N PRO A 186 -11.81 12.57 -6.97
CA PRO A 186 -13.21 12.61 -6.53
C PRO A 186 -13.30 13.28 -5.16
N VAL A 187 -14.27 14.19 -5.02
CA VAL A 187 -14.65 14.75 -3.72
C VAL A 187 -15.75 13.83 -3.20
N LEU A 188 -15.50 13.14 -2.08
CA LEU A 188 -16.51 12.34 -1.38
C LEU A 188 -17.45 13.26 -0.60
#